data_AF-A0A7M7JSM8-F1
#
_entry.id   AF-A0A7M7JSM8-F1
#
_cell.length_a   1.000
_cell.length_b   1.000
_cell.length_c   1.000
_cell.angle_alpha   90.00
_cell.angle_beta   90.00
_cell.angle_gamma   90.00
#
_symmetry.space_group_name_H-M   'P 1'
#
loop_
_entity.id
_entity.type
_entity.pdbx_description
1 polymer ?
#
loop_
_entity_poly.entity_id
_entity_poly.type
_entity_poly.pdbx_seq_one_letter_code
_entity_poly.pdbx_strand_id
1 'polypeptide(L)'
;MGRPIEGRAAVLVYGLVLAILLLAAANLCVTLLLFGVLRVGPAGLSGLEFLPHEQLVWFLHRTDLQSIVAHKPHISSFKGEAMNIVGENSDVVLNAGAELRVGPRATRVSRVKEMRVVSPTTGKTVFSTDFKGFTIPKGIPNLSVSEAHVKRIRSAINDSLLITSGKQVYLKGNAGVDIRSRNVSIRAGQDVHLKSVNGRVVLDAKETIFRLRDLRPHDAGQASHPQYRLCVCAANGRVFRVAVKEQRFSCNHVRFPVSANPCT
;
A
#
# COMPACT_ATOMS: atom_id res chain seq x y z
N MET A 1 15.68 81.58 12.61
CA MET A 1 14.67 82.25 13.45
C MET A 1 13.62 81.22 13.87
N GLY A 2 13.82 80.57 15.02
CA GLY A 2 12.85 79.62 15.57
C GLY A 2 11.78 80.38 16.35
N ARG A 3 10.50 80.24 15.96
CA ARG A 3 9.37 80.79 16.72
C ARG A 3 9.21 80.01 18.04
N PRO A 4 9.00 80.68 19.17
CA PRO A 4 8.77 80.01 20.45
C PRO A 4 7.46 79.23 20.34
N ILE A 5 7.56 77.92 20.52
CA ILE A 5 6.43 77.00 20.50
C ILE A 5 5.59 77.34 21.74
N GLU A 6 4.38 77.88 21.55
CA GLU A 6 3.46 78.19 22.65
C GLU A 6 3.29 76.96 23.54
N GLY A 7 3.42 77.14 24.87
CA GLY A 7 3.57 76.05 25.84
C GLY A 7 2.51 74.95 25.78
N ARG A 8 1.33 75.21 25.19
CA ARG A 8 0.28 74.21 24.95
C ARG A 8 0.65 73.18 23.88
N ALA A 9 1.28 73.61 22.78
CA ALA A 9 1.74 72.71 21.73
C ALA A 9 2.96 71.89 22.20
N ALA A 10 3.83 72.48 23.02
CA ALA A 10 4.94 71.75 23.64
C ALA A 10 4.44 70.63 24.56
N VAL A 11 3.44 70.89 25.42
CA VAL A 11 2.86 69.88 26.32
C VAL A 11 2.23 68.72 25.55
N LEU A 12 1.53 68.99 24.44
CA LEU A 12 0.97 67.93 23.58
C LEU A 12 2.06 67.06 22.95
N VAL A 13 3.16 67.67 22.50
CA VAL A 13 4.32 66.94 21.95
C VAL A 13 4.97 66.08 23.04
N TYR A 14 5.20 66.60 24.24
CA TYR A 14 5.76 65.81 25.34
C TYR A 14 4.82 64.68 25.79
N GLY A 15 3.51 64.91 25.81
CA GLY A 15 2.51 63.87 26.11
C GLY A 15 2.49 62.77 25.06
N LEU A 16 2.58 63.12 23.77
CA LEU A 16 2.67 62.17 22.67
C LEU A 16 3.97 61.34 22.74
N VAL A 17 5.11 61.99 22.99
CA VAL A 17 6.41 61.30 23.15
C VAL A 17 6.37 60.33 24.33
N LEU A 18 5.79 60.73 25.47
CA LEU A 18 5.62 59.85 26.63
C LEU A 18 4.70 58.66 26.32
N ALA A 19 3.59 58.88 25.60
CA ALA A 19 2.68 57.81 25.18
C ALA A 19 3.37 56.81 24.25
N ILE A 20 4.16 57.29 23.28
CA ILE A 20 4.95 56.42 22.38
C ILE A 20 6.01 55.64 23.18
N LEU A 21 6.68 56.29 24.14
CA LEU A 21 7.66 55.63 25.01
C LEU A 21 7.02 54.50 25.84
N LEU A 22 5.84 54.75 26.42
CA LEU A 22 5.10 53.74 27.19
C LEU A 22 4.65 52.58 26.30
N LEU A 23 4.17 52.87 25.09
CA LEU A 23 3.79 51.84 24.11
C LEU A 23 5.01 51.00 23.70
N ALA A 24 6.16 51.63 23.46
CA ALA A 24 7.41 50.95 23.15
C ALA A 24 7.91 50.08 24.31
N ALA A 25 7.83 50.59 25.54
CA ALA A 25 8.21 49.84 26.75
C ALA A 25 7.28 48.63 26.99
N ALA A 26 5.97 48.80 26.78
CA ALA A 26 5.00 47.70 26.87
C ALA A 26 5.28 46.63 25.80
N ASN A 27 5.52 47.04 24.55
CA ASN A 27 5.90 46.11 23.48
C ASN A 27 7.21 45.39 23.80
N LEU A 28 8.22 46.10 24.31
CA LEU A 28 9.49 45.50 24.74
C LEU A 28 9.27 44.46 25.85
N CYS A 29 8.43 44.78 26.84
CA CYS A 29 8.11 43.84 27.93
C CYS A 29 7.44 42.58 27.39
N VAL A 30 6.44 42.72 26.50
CA VAL A 30 5.78 41.57 25.85
C VAL A 30 6.77 40.74 25.05
N THR A 31 7.68 41.37 24.30
CA THR A 31 8.71 40.67 23.54
C THR A 31 9.69 39.92 24.46
N LEU A 32 10.10 40.51 25.58
CA LEU A 32 10.96 39.84 26.58
C LEU A 32 10.25 38.66 27.26
N LEU A 33 8.97 38.82 27.58
CA LEU A 33 8.14 37.74 28.12
C LEU A 33 8.01 36.59 27.11
N LEU A 34 7.79 36.90 25.83
CA LEU A 34 7.76 35.90 24.75
C LEU A 34 9.09 35.16 24.64
N PHE A 35 10.22 35.87 24.66
CA PHE A 35 11.55 35.24 24.65
C PHE A 35 11.78 34.35 25.88
N GLY A 36 11.29 34.75 27.05
CA GLY A 36 11.35 33.94 28.28
C GLY A 36 10.49 32.68 28.21
N VAL A 37 9.25 32.78 27.73
CA VAL A 37 8.32 31.63 27.60
C VAL A 37 8.76 30.67 26.51
N LEU A 38 9.19 31.18 25.36
CA LEU A 38 9.75 30.38 24.26
C LEU A 38 11.17 29.87 24.60
N ARG A 39 11.74 30.31 25.73
CA ARG A 39 13.10 30.03 26.19
C ARG A 39 14.13 30.14 25.06
N VAL A 40 14.04 31.20 24.27
CA VAL A 40 14.97 31.49 23.18
C VAL A 40 16.18 32.18 23.79
N GLY A 41 17.27 31.45 23.97
CA GLY A 41 18.56 32.00 24.39
C GLY A 41 19.42 32.43 23.19
N PRO A 42 20.52 33.15 23.42
CA PRO A 42 21.48 33.52 22.38
C PRO A 42 22.14 32.31 21.68
N ALA A 43 22.00 31.10 22.23
CA ALA A 43 22.47 29.84 21.66
C ALA A 43 21.35 28.97 21.02
N GLY A 44 20.08 29.38 21.07
CA GLY A 44 18.96 28.63 20.48
C GLY A 44 17.70 28.56 21.35
N LEU A 45 16.70 27.81 20.89
CA LEU A 45 15.51 27.47 21.68
C LEU A 45 15.94 26.47 22.75
N SER A 46 15.52 26.58 24.01
CA SER A 46 16.00 25.69 25.09
C SER A 46 15.64 24.20 24.94
N GLY A 47 14.92 23.83 23.88
CA GLY A 47 14.69 22.44 23.46
C GLY A 47 15.32 22.06 22.12
N LEU A 48 15.94 23.01 21.39
CA LEU A 48 16.52 22.84 20.06
C LEU A 48 17.89 23.49 19.98
N GLU A 49 18.93 22.68 19.83
CA GLU A 49 20.28 23.17 19.56
C GLU A 49 20.61 22.93 18.09
N PHE A 50 21.08 23.99 17.44
CA PHE A 50 21.59 23.90 16.08
C PHE A 50 23.08 23.63 16.15
N LEU A 51 23.55 22.56 15.50
CA LEU A 51 24.97 22.29 15.32
C LEU A 51 25.36 22.80 13.92
N PRO A 52 25.79 24.08 13.79
CA PRO A 52 26.03 24.70 12.48
C PRO A 52 27.16 24.01 11.70
N HIS A 53 28.14 23.42 12.40
CA HIS A 53 29.25 22.74 11.75
C HIS A 53 28.84 21.45 11.06
N GLU A 54 27.85 20.74 11.61
CA GLU A 54 27.37 19.47 11.07
C GLU A 54 26.02 19.58 10.34
N GLN A 55 25.38 20.75 10.37
CA GLN A 55 24.02 21.00 9.84
C GLN A 55 22.95 20.10 10.47
N LEU A 56 23.07 19.81 11.77
CA LEU A 56 22.07 19.05 12.52
C LEU A 56 21.25 19.93 13.45
N VAL A 57 20.03 19.47 13.72
CA VAL A 57 19.17 20.00 14.78
C VAL A 57 19.07 18.93 15.85
N TRP A 58 19.43 19.27 17.07
CA TRP A 58 19.36 18.39 18.22
C TRP A 58 18.19 18.81 19.12
N PHE A 59 17.35 17.83 19.47
CA PHE A 59 16.27 17.99 20.42
C PHE A 59 16.75 17.59 21.83
N LEU A 60 16.96 18.57 22.71
CA LEU A 60 17.45 18.33 24.08
C LEU A 60 16.35 17.82 25.02
N HIS A 61 15.09 18.05 24.67
CA HIS A 61 13.94 17.67 25.47
C HIS A 61 12.93 16.90 24.62
N ARG A 62 12.03 16.16 25.29
CA ARG A 62 10.86 15.55 24.64
C ARG A 62 10.10 16.66 23.93
N THR A 63 10.06 16.58 22.61
CA THR A 63 9.43 17.58 21.75
C THR A 63 8.24 16.92 21.06
N ASP A 64 7.07 17.52 21.19
CA ASP A 64 5.88 17.08 20.47
C ASP A 64 5.84 17.78 19.10
N LEU A 65 5.85 17.00 18.03
CA LEU A 65 5.95 17.49 16.66
C LEU A 65 4.97 16.71 15.80
N GLN A 66 4.09 17.43 15.11
CA GLN A 66 3.13 16.83 14.20
C GLN A 66 3.78 16.28 12.91
N SER A 67 4.79 16.98 12.38
CA SER A 67 5.50 16.57 11.16
C SER A 67 6.93 17.10 11.16
N ILE A 68 7.87 16.26 10.74
CA ILE A 68 9.27 16.63 10.52
C ILE A 68 9.59 16.38 9.06
N VAL A 69 9.93 17.45 8.34
CA VAL A 69 10.41 17.35 6.96
C VAL A 69 11.92 17.54 6.99
N ALA A 70 12.65 16.43 7.00
CA ALA A 70 14.10 16.46 6.92
C ALA A 70 14.55 16.70 5.48
N HIS A 71 15.43 17.69 5.26
CA HIS A 71 16.01 17.94 3.94
C HIS A 71 16.95 16.80 3.49
N LYS A 72 17.58 16.10 4.43
CA LYS A 72 18.35 14.88 4.19
C LYS A 72 17.59 13.69 4.79
N PRO A 73 17.57 12.52 4.14
CA PRO A 73 16.76 11.37 4.55
C PRO A 73 17.41 10.58 5.70
N HIS A 74 18.00 11.26 6.69
CA HIS A 74 18.74 10.63 7.78
C HIS A 74 18.21 11.17 9.11
N ILE A 75 17.74 10.24 9.93
CA ILE A 75 17.31 10.50 11.31
C ILE A 75 18.11 9.51 12.15
N SER A 76 18.92 10.03 13.07
CA SER A 76 19.86 9.22 13.84
C SER A 76 19.94 9.71 15.29
N SER A 77 20.29 8.79 16.18
CA SER A 77 20.59 9.05 17.58
C SER A 77 22.11 9.13 17.80
N PHE A 78 22.53 9.66 18.95
CA PHE A 78 23.91 9.56 19.39
C PHE A 78 24.32 8.10 19.67
N LYS A 79 25.62 7.83 19.55
CA LYS A 79 26.18 6.51 19.78
C LYS A 79 25.91 6.08 21.22
N GLY A 80 25.16 4.99 21.39
CA GLY A 80 24.82 4.44 22.70
C GLY A 80 23.47 4.93 23.26
N GLU A 81 22.81 5.87 22.58
CA GLU A 81 21.49 6.36 22.99
C GLU A 81 20.39 5.87 22.06
N ALA A 82 19.28 5.40 22.62
CA ALA A 82 18.12 4.99 21.85
C ALA A 82 17.27 6.21 21.47
N MET A 83 16.99 6.38 20.17
CA MET A 83 16.00 7.34 19.72
C MET A 83 14.60 6.72 19.80
N ASN A 84 13.75 7.30 20.64
CA ASN A 84 12.38 6.86 20.82
C ASN A 84 11.43 7.81 20.09
N ILE A 85 10.79 7.33 19.03
CA ILE A 85 9.71 8.03 18.34
C ILE A 85 8.40 7.38 18.77
N VAL A 86 7.50 8.16 19.37
CA VAL A 86 6.25 7.65 19.95
C VAL A 86 5.07 8.36 19.27
N GLY A 87 4.15 7.57 18.71
CA GLY A 87 2.86 8.07 18.24
C GLY A 87 1.79 7.78 19.29
N GLU A 88 1.16 8.82 19.83
CA GLU A 88 0.07 8.66 20.78
C GLU A 88 -1.25 8.53 20.01
N ASN A 89 -1.85 7.33 20.05
CA ASN A 89 -3.08 6.98 19.31
C ASN A 89 -3.06 7.31 17.80
N SER A 90 -1.87 7.39 17.21
CA SER A 90 -1.66 7.79 15.82
C SER A 90 -0.49 7.03 15.20
N ASP A 91 -0.49 6.93 13.87
CA ASP A 91 0.59 6.26 13.14
C ASP A 91 1.82 7.17 13.06
N VAL A 92 2.99 6.64 13.39
CA VAL A 92 4.27 7.30 13.10
C VAL A 92 4.60 7.08 11.63
N VAL A 93 4.69 8.16 10.85
CA VAL A 93 4.97 8.11 9.41
C VAL A 93 6.35 8.68 9.12
N LEU A 94 7.27 7.84 8.67
CA LEU A 94 8.57 8.22 8.16
C LEU A 94 8.54 8.16 6.63
N ASN A 95 8.73 9.31 5.98
CA ASN A 95 8.72 9.43 4.53
C ASN A 95 10.01 10.08 4.03
N ALA A 96 10.79 9.30 3.30
CA ALA A 96 12.07 9.71 2.72
C ALA A 96 12.21 9.15 1.29
N GLY A 97 11.14 9.23 0.49
CA GLY A 97 11.01 8.53 -0.81
C GLY A 97 10.51 7.10 -0.64
N ALA A 98 11.04 6.40 0.37
CA ALA A 98 10.44 5.22 0.98
C ALA A 98 9.48 5.64 2.12
N GLU A 99 8.38 4.92 2.30
CA GLU A 99 7.39 5.22 3.33
C GLU A 99 7.29 4.07 4.35
N LEU A 100 7.59 4.36 5.61
CA LEU A 100 7.41 3.48 6.76
C LEU A 100 6.34 4.07 7.68
N ARG A 101 5.21 3.37 7.81
CA ARG A 101 4.13 3.68 8.75
C ARG A 101 4.14 2.67 9.89
N VAL A 102 4.31 3.14 11.12
CA VAL A 102 4.26 2.32 12.33
C VAL A 102 3.04 2.73 13.12
N GLY A 103 2.00 1.90 13.08
CA GLY A 103 0.75 2.15 13.79
C GLY A 103 0.45 1.05 14.82
N PRO A 104 -0.50 1.29 15.74
CA PRO A 104 -0.87 0.32 16.77
C PRO A 104 -1.51 -0.96 16.20
N ARG A 105 -2.12 -0.88 15.00
CA ARG A 105 -2.74 -2.03 14.32
C ARG A 105 -1.81 -2.73 13.35
N ALA A 106 -0.93 -2.00 12.69
CA ALA A 106 -0.10 -2.53 11.63
C ALA A 106 1.14 -1.66 11.40
N THR A 107 2.24 -2.31 11.02
CA THR A 107 3.41 -1.67 10.44
C THR A 107 3.40 -1.88 8.94
N ARG A 108 3.41 -0.81 8.16
CA ARG A 108 3.38 -0.85 6.70
C ARG A 108 4.63 -0.20 6.13
N VAL A 109 5.33 -0.93 5.26
CA VAL A 109 6.43 -0.42 4.45
C VAL A 109 5.95 -0.34 3.01
N SER A 110 6.13 0.80 2.36
CA SER A 110 5.74 1.01 0.97
C SER A 110 6.73 1.89 0.22
N ARG A 111 6.65 1.86 -1.11
CA ARG A 111 7.60 2.57 -2.00
C ARG A 111 9.06 2.16 -1.80
N VAL A 112 9.31 0.90 -1.45
CA VAL A 112 10.65 0.31 -1.34
C VAL A 112 10.83 -0.80 -2.35
N LYS A 113 12.03 -0.90 -2.94
CA LYS A 113 12.44 -2.06 -3.74
C LYS A 113 12.82 -3.24 -2.83
N GLU A 114 13.43 -2.95 -1.70
CA GLU A 114 13.88 -3.94 -0.73
C GLU A 114 13.81 -3.36 0.69
N MET A 115 13.34 -4.15 1.64
CA MET A 115 13.47 -3.89 3.07
C MET A 115 14.52 -4.83 3.66
N ARG A 116 15.55 -4.26 4.29
CA ARG A 116 16.58 -4.99 5.02
C ARG A 116 16.49 -4.69 6.51
N VAL A 117 16.50 -5.72 7.34
CA VAL A 117 16.74 -5.59 8.78
C VAL A 117 18.17 -6.02 9.03
N VAL A 118 18.96 -5.15 9.64
CA VAL A 118 20.39 -5.38 9.92
C VAL A 118 20.58 -5.49 11.42
N SER A 119 21.32 -6.51 11.86
CA SER A 119 21.68 -6.66 13.27
C SER A 119 22.61 -5.52 13.69
N PRO A 120 22.30 -4.78 14.77
CA PRO A 120 23.11 -3.67 15.22
C PRO A 120 24.47 -4.10 15.78
N THR A 121 24.57 -5.32 16.32
CA THR A 121 25.80 -5.86 16.93
C THR A 121 26.74 -6.49 15.93
N THR A 122 26.21 -7.12 14.87
CA THR A 122 27.02 -7.88 13.91
C THR A 122 27.15 -7.19 12.55
N GLY A 123 26.32 -6.16 12.28
CA GLY A 123 26.24 -5.50 10.97
C GLY A 123 25.70 -6.41 9.85
N LYS A 124 25.29 -7.64 10.17
CA LYS A 124 24.77 -8.60 9.19
C LYS A 124 23.28 -8.37 8.96
N THR A 125 22.86 -8.43 7.70
CA THR A 125 21.44 -8.45 7.33
C THR A 125 20.78 -9.72 7.89
N VAL A 126 19.87 -9.56 8.84
CA VAL A 126 19.09 -10.65 9.44
C VAL A 126 17.81 -10.95 8.66
N PHE A 127 17.30 -9.98 7.91
CA PHE A 127 16.13 -10.15 7.04
C PHE A 127 16.26 -9.27 5.80
N SER A 128 15.89 -9.80 4.65
CA SER A 128 15.75 -9.04 3.40
C SER A 128 14.53 -9.53 2.64
N THR A 129 13.77 -8.60 2.07
CA THR A 129 12.66 -8.95 1.16
C THR A 129 13.12 -9.36 -0.24
N ASP A 130 14.38 -9.13 -0.61
CA ASP A 130 14.99 -9.58 -1.88
C ASP A 130 15.60 -10.99 -1.76
N PHE A 131 15.47 -11.63 -0.60
CA PHE A 131 16.05 -12.93 -0.35
C PHE A 131 15.26 -14.07 -1.02
N LYS A 132 15.92 -14.80 -1.94
CA LYS A 132 15.33 -15.89 -2.74
C LYS A 132 15.00 -17.18 -1.98
N GLY A 133 15.13 -17.20 -0.65
CA GLY A 133 14.93 -18.38 0.19
C GLY A 133 14.12 -18.10 1.46
N PHE A 134 13.13 -17.21 1.39
CA PHE A 134 12.32 -16.87 2.55
C PHE A 134 11.41 -18.03 2.99
N THR A 135 11.68 -18.59 4.16
CA THR A 135 10.73 -19.44 4.89
C THR A 135 9.77 -18.55 5.66
N ILE A 136 8.53 -18.45 5.20
CA ILE A 136 7.45 -17.72 5.86
C ILE A 136 7.31 -18.25 7.31
N PRO A 137 7.54 -17.43 8.35
CA PRO A 137 7.36 -17.86 9.73
C PRO A 137 5.90 -18.27 9.98
N LYS A 138 5.71 -19.21 10.90
CA LYS A 138 4.38 -19.73 11.25
C LYS A 138 3.49 -18.56 11.73
N GLY A 139 2.26 -18.47 11.23
CA GLY A 139 1.27 -17.49 11.69
C GLY A 139 0.97 -16.34 10.73
N ILE A 140 1.56 -16.30 9.53
CA ILE A 140 1.19 -15.32 8.51
C ILE A 140 -0.06 -15.81 7.75
N PRO A 141 -1.21 -15.13 7.86
CA PRO A 141 -2.47 -15.61 7.27
C PRO A 141 -2.58 -15.34 5.77
N ASN A 142 -1.94 -14.26 5.29
CA ASN A 142 -2.07 -13.78 3.91
C ASN A 142 -0.69 -13.52 3.29
N LEU A 143 -0.48 -14.02 2.08
CA LEU A 143 0.74 -13.79 1.30
C LEU A 143 0.38 -13.06 0.01
N SER A 144 0.92 -11.85 -0.17
CA SER A 144 0.73 -11.04 -1.37
C SER A 144 2.06 -10.90 -2.11
N VAL A 145 2.21 -11.62 -3.22
CA VAL A 145 3.42 -11.66 -4.04
C VAL A 145 3.07 -11.68 -5.52
N SER A 146 3.95 -11.17 -6.38
CA SER A 146 3.78 -11.21 -7.85
C SER A 146 4.09 -12.59 -8.44
N GLU A 147 5.10 -13.27 -7.91
CA GLU A 147 5.55 -14.59 -8.35
C GLU A 147 6.03 -15.40 -7.14
N ALA A 148 5.72 -16.69 -7.12
CA ALA A 148 6.14 -17.61 -6.07
C ALA A 148 6.57 -18.94 -6.68
N HIS A 149 7.82 -19.34 -6.45
CA HIS A 149 8.32 -20.67 -6.81
C HIS A 149 8.30 -21.55 -5.58
N VAL A 150 7.29 -22.41 -5.48
CA VAL A 150 7.09 -23.26 -4.32
C VAL A 150 6.83 -24.69 -4.74
N LYS A 151 7.26 -25.64 -3.90
CA LYS A 151 6.98 -27.07 -4.10
C LYS A 151 5.50 -27.40 -3.85
N ARG A 152 4.87 -26.70 -2.90
CA ARG A 152 3.49 -26.96 -2.48
C ARG A 152 2.85 -25.71 -1.89
N ILE A 153 1.60 -25.45 -2.25
CA ILE A 153 0.72 -24.49 -1.60
C ILE A 153 -0.34 -25.28 -0.85
N ARG A 154 -0.58 -24.98 0.43
CA ARG A 154 -1.59 -25.65 1.25
C ARG A 154 -2.21 -24.66 2.23
N SER A 155 -3.51 -24.77 2.47
CA SER A 155 -4.15 -24.13 3.63
C SER A 155 -3.86 -24.91 4.91
N ALA A 156 -4.21 -24.32 6.05
CA ALA A 156 -4.24 -25.03 7.32
C ALA A 156 -5.37 -26.08 7.34
N ILE A 157 -5.32 -26.99 8.31
CA ILE A 157 -6.33 -28.02 8.47
C ILE A 157 -7.66 -27.33 8.81
N ASN A 158 -8.73 -27.66 8.07
CA ASN A 158 -10.06 -27.06 8.13
C ASN A 158 -10.19 -25.64 7.56
N ASP A 159 -9.12 -25.05 7.02
CA ASP A 159 -9.17 -23.74 6.39
C ASP A 159 -9.22 -23.81 4.87
N SER A 160 -9.85 -22.81 4.26
CA SER A 160 -9.91 -22.66 2.80
C SER A 160 -8.67 -21.95 2.26
N LEU A 161 -8.14 -22.43 1.13
CA LEU A 161 -7.08 -21.75 0.40
C LEU A 161 -7.69 -20.81 -0.64
N LEU A 162 -7.47 -19.50 -0.48
CA LEU A 162 -7.90 -18.48 -1.44
C LEU A 162 -6.71 -17.96 -2.22
N ILE A 163 -6.75 -18.11 -3.55
CA ILE A 163 -5.77 -17.53 -4.48
C ILE A 163 -6.51 -16.52 -5.34
N THR A 164 -6.11 -15.25 -5.25
CA THR A 164 -6.73 -14.15 -6.00
C THR A 164 -5.68 -13.26 -6.63
N SER A 165 -6.05 -12.63 -7.75
CA SER A 165 -5.24 -11.64 -8.45
C SER A 165 -6.17 -10.65 -9.11
N GLY A 166 -5.80 -9.37 -9.12
CA GLY A 166 -6.57 -8.33 -9.80
C GLY A 166 -6.47 -8.39 -11.33
N LYS A 167 -5.54 -9.18 -11.89
CA LYS A 167 -5.34 -9.31 -13.34
C LYS A 167 -5.51 -10.74 -13.82
N GLN A 168 -4.58 -11.62 -13.45
CA GLN A 168 -4.56 -13.02 -13.84
C GLN A 168 -3.87 -13.88 -12.78
N VAL A 169 -4.29 -15.14 -12.66
CA VAL A 169 -3.63 -16.15 -11.84
C VAL A 169 -3.07 -17.21 -12.79
N TYR A 170 -1.76 -17.46 -12.72
CA TYR A 170 -1.09 -18.47 -13.54
C TYR A 170 -0.43 -19.53 -12.65
N LEU A 171 -0.85 -20.78 -12.81
CA LEU A 171 -0.29 -21.93 -12.10
C LEU A 171 0.47 -22.80 -13.10
N LYS A 172 1.79 -22.87 -12.98
CA LYS A 172 2.67 -23.66 -13.85
C LYS A 172 3.49 -24.63 -13.03
N GLY A 173 3.48 -25.89 -13.43
CA GLY A 173 4.34 -26.93 -12.87
C GLY A 173 5.10 -27.64 -13.99
N ASN A 174 6.41 -27.77 -13.83
CA ASN A 174 7.26 -28.47 -14.81
C ASN A 174 6.91 -29.96 -14.93
N ALA A 175 6.46 -30.57 -13.84
CA ALA A 175 6.01 -31.97 -13.77
C ALA A 175 4.46 -32.10 -13.79
N GLY A 176 3.75 -31.03 -14.13
CA GLY A 176 2.30 -30.93 -13.99
C GLY A 176 1.85 -30.22 -12.71
N VAL A 177 0.54 -30.02 -12.60
CA VAL A 177 -0.12 -29.35 -11.47
C VAL A 177 -1.20 -30.30 -10.94
N ASP A 178 -1.10 -30.65 -9.66
CA ASP A 178 -2.09 -31.48 -8.96
C ASP A 178 -2.84 -30.63 -7.92
N ILE A 179 -4.16 -30.52 -8.07
CA ILE A 179 -5.03 -29.74 -7.19
C ILE A 179 -5.94 -30.70 -6.47
N ARG A 180 -5.73 -30.86 -5.16
CA ARG A 180 -6.57 -31.69 -4.30
C ARG A 180 -7.29 -30.83 -3.28
N SER A 181 -8.61 -30.89 -3.29
CA SER A 181 -9.48 -30.22 -2.33
C SER A 181 -10.77 -31.00 -2.18
N ARG A 182 -11.49 -30.78 -1.07
CA ARG A 182 -12.88 -31.26 -0.93
C ARG A 182 -13.77 -30.60 -1.97
N ASN A 183 -13.61 -29.29 -2.15
CA ASN A 183 -14.34 -28.48 -3.13
C ASN A 183 -13.35 -27.56 -3.85
N VAL A 184 -13.42 -27.52 -5.17
CA VAL A 184 -12.64 -26.59 -6.00
C VAL A 184 -13.61 -25.65 -6.71
N SER A 185 -13.46 -24.35 -6.49
CA SER A 185 -14.23 -23.33 -7.20
C SER A 185 -13.29 -22.37 -7.92
N ILE A 186 -13.36 -22.35 -9.24
CA ILE A 186 -12.60 -21.41 -10.08
C ILE A 186 -13.58 -20.36 -10.58
N ARG A 187 -13.25 -19.08 -10.36
CA ARG A 187 -14.02 -17.94 -10.85
C ARG A 187 -13.08 -17.01 -11.58
N ALA A 188 -13.39 -16.71 -12.83
CA ALA A 188 -12.69 -15.73 -13.64
C ALA A 188 -13.71 -14.75 -14.23
N GLY A 189 -13.32 -13.49 -14.39
CA GLY A 189 -14.18 -12.49 -15.02
C GLY A 189 -14.32 -12.66 -16.54
N GLN A 190 -13.34 -13.31 -17.17
CA GLN A 190 -13.32 -13.58 -18.61
C GLN A 190 -13.18 -15.08 -18.85
N ASP A 191 -11.95 -15.57 -18.99
CA ASP A 191 -11.68 -16.94 -19.42
C ASP A 191 -10.96 -17.77 -18.34
N VAL A 192 -11.20 -19.08 -18.38
CA VAL A 192 -10.45 -20.09 -17.63
C VAL A 192 -9.79 -21.03 -18.63
N HIS A 193 -8.46 -21.05 -18.66
CA HIS A 193 -7.69 -21.91 -19.55
C HIS A 193 -7.05 -23.06 -18.77
N LEU A 194 -7.37 -24.29 -19.18
CA LEU A 194 -6.70 -25.51 -18.73
C LEU A 194 -5.93 -26.09 -19.93
N LYS A 195 -4.60 -26.06 -19.87
CA LYS A 195 -3.74 -26.54 -20.96
C LYS A 195 -2.68 -27.48 -20.42
N SER A 196 -2.51 -28.62 -21.10
CA SER A 196 -1.37 -29.51 -20.94
C SER A 196 -0.60 -29.56 -22.26
N VAL A 197 0.73 -29.54 -22.21
CA VAL A 197 1.58 -29.52 -23.43
C VAL A 197 1.75 -30.93 -23.99
N ASN A 198 2.17 -31.88 -23.15
CA ASN A 198 2.48 -33.26 -23.53
C ASN A 198 1.71 -34.28 -22.68
N GLY A 199 0.56 -33.88 -22.13
CA GLY A 199 -0.20 -34.72 -21.22
C GLY A 199 -1.70 -34.49 -21.36
N ARG A 200 -2.44 -34.99 -20.38
CA ARG A 200 -3.89 -34.83 -20.30
C ARG A 200 -4.28 -33.89 -19.17
N VAL A 201 -5.42 -33.24 -19.32
CA VAL A 201 -6.11 -32.55 -18.22
C VAL A 201 -7.16 -33.52 -17.69
N VAL A 202 -7.11 -33.83 -16.40
CA VAL A 202 -8.07 -34.73 -15.74
C VAL A 202 -8.81 -33.93 -14.67
N LEU A 203 -10.13 -33.89 -14.79
CA LEU A 203 -11.02 -33.33 -13.77
C LEU A 203 -11.74 -34.52 -13.13
N ASP A 204 -11.23 -34.97 -11.99
CA ASP A 204 -11.80 -36.08 -11.24
C ASP A 204 -12.56 -35.53 -10.02
N ALA A 205 -13.89 -35.55 -10.10
CA ALA A 205 -14.77 -35.11 -9.04
C ALA A 205 -16.08 -35.89 -9.07
N LYS A 206 -16.70 -36.09 -7.90
CA LYS A 206 -18.03 -36.71 -7.79
C LYS A 206 -19.09 -35.95 -8.60
N GLU A 207 -18.97 -34.63 -8.64
CA GLU A 207 -19.86 -33.74 -9.41
C GLU A 207 -19.02 -32.58 -9.96
N THR A 208 -19.26 -32.22 -11.23
CA THR A 208 -18.65 -31.05 -11.86
C THR A 208 -19.75 -30.11 -12.35
N ILE A 209 -19.70 -28.85 -11.92
CA ILE A 209 -20.73 -27.87 -12.24
C ILE A 209 -20.07 -26.67 -12.91
N PHE A 210 -20.44 -26.43 -14.18
CA PHE A 210 -20.05 -25.24 -14.93
C PHE A 210 -21.18 -24.21 -14.85
N ARG A 211 -21.05 -23.22 -13.96
CA ARG A 211 -22.01 -22.12 -13.83
C ARG A 211 -21.51 -20.90 -14.60
N LEU A 212 -22.04 -20.70 -15.80
CA LEU A 212 -21.88 -19.43 -16.51
C LEU A 212 -22.94 -18.46 -15.96
N ARG A 213 -22.57 -17.64 -14.97
CA ARG A 213 -23.40 -16.50 -14.57
C ARG A 213 -23.08 -15.33 -15.50
N ASP A 214 -24.14 -14.58 -15.82
CA ASP A 214 -24.16 -13.43 -16.74
C ASP A 214 -24.25 -13.78 -18.24
N LEU A 215 -25.45 -14.22 -18.62
CA LEU A 215 -26.04 -13.91 -19.92
C LEU A 215 -27.26 -13.03 -19.67
N ARG A 216 -27.06 -11.80 -19.16
CA ARG A 216 -28.09 -10.78 -19.33
C ARG A 216 -28.05 -10.35 -20.79
N PRO A 217 -29.14 -10.49 -21.56
CA PRO A 217 -29.21 -9.89 -22.87
C PRO A 217 -29.15 -8.37 -22.67
N HIS A 218 -28.23 -7.72 -23.36
CA HIS A 218 -28.37 -6.29 -23.62
C HIS A 218 -29.64 -6.12 -24.45
N ASP A 219 -30.50 -5.21 -24.02
CA ASP A 219 -31.91 -5.11 -24.38
C ASP A 219 -32.21 -5.23 -25.89
N ALA A 220 -33.17 -6.09 -26.23
CA ALA A 220 -34.15 -5.85 -27.29
C ALA A 220 -35.35 -6.74 -27.02
N GLY A 221 -36.54 -6.14 -27.03
CA GLY A 221 -37.79 -6.78 -26.62
C GLY A 221 -38.04 -8.16 -27.26
N GLN A 222 -38.65 -9.02 -26.44
CA GLN A 222 -39.59 -10.03 -26.89
C GLN A 222 -39.04 -11.14 -27.81
N ALA A 223 -38.36 -12.15 -27.26
CA ALA A 223 -38.41 -13.54 -27.76
C ALA A 223 -37.65 -14.49 -26.83
N SER A 224 -38.23 -15.70 -26.66
CA SER A 224 -37.68 -16.92 -26.04
C SER A 224 -36.19 -16.89 -25.65
N HIS A 225 -35.92 -17.06 -24.35
CA HIS A 225 -34.59 -17.22 -23.77
C HIS A 225 -33.67 -18.07 -24.67
N PRO A 226 -32.52 -17.53 -25.14
CA PRO A 226 -31.59 -18.31 -25.94
C PRO A 226 -31.01 -19.43 -25.08
N GLN A 227 -31.41 -20.66 -25.39
CA GLN A 227 -30.82 -21.84 -24.77
C GLN A 227 -29.40 -22.00 -25.32
N TYR A 228 -28.43 -22.26 -24.44
CA TYR A 228 -27.05 -22.52 -24.84
C TYR A 228 -26.69 -23.97 -24.54
N ARG A 229 -26.00 -24.62 -25.48
CA ARG A 229 -25.38 -25.93 -25.28
C ARG A 229 -23.88 -25.77 -25.11
N LEU A 230 -23.31 -26.60 -24.24
CA LEU A 230 -21.88 -26.69 -24.02
C LEU A 230 -21.31 -27.78 -24.95
N CYS A 231 -20.33 -27.41 -25.74
CA CYS A 231 -19.70 -28.27 -26.74
C CYS A 231 -18.22 -28.45 -26.41
N VAL A 232 -17.70 -29.64 -26.67
CA VAL A 232 -16.29 -29.97 -26.44
C VAL A 232 -15.66 -30.33 -27.77
N CYS A 233 -14.57 -29.66 -28.11
CA CYS A 233 -13.79 -29.95 -29.30
C CYS A 233 -13.07 -31.29 -29.15
N ALA A 234 -13.32 -32.22 -30.08
CA ALA A 234 -12.73 -33.56 -30.02
C ALA A 234 -11.18 -33.56 -30.08
N ALA A 235 -10.58 -32.66 -30.84
CA ALA A 235 -9.13 -32.64 -31.07
C ALA A 235 -8.33 -32.00 -29.93
N ASN A 236 -8.85 -30.95 -29.28
CA ASN A 236 -8.08 -30.14 -28.33
C ASN A 236 -8.75 -30.02 -26.94
N GLY A 237 -9.93 -30.64 -26.75
CA GLY A 237 -10.66 -30.62 -25.48
C GLY A 237 -11.18 -29.25 -25.07
N ARG A 238 -11.09 -28.22 -25.93
CA ARG A 238 -11.60 -26.89 -25.63
C ARG A 238 -13.12 -26.95 -25.52
N VAL A 239 -13.64 -26.37 -24.45
CA VAL A 239 -15.07 -26.30 -24.17
C VAL A 239 -15.57 -24.92 -24.60
N PHE A 240 -16.64 -24.88 -25.40
CA PHE A 240 -17.23 -23.65 -25.91
C PHE A 240 -18.76 -23.70 -25.83
N ARG A 241 -19.41 -22.54 -25.82
CA ARG A 241 -20.86 -22.44 -25.80
C ARG A 241 -21.41 -22.18 -27.19
N VAL A 242 -22.60 -22.71 -27.46
CA VAL A 242 -23.30 -22.56 -28.73
C VAL A 242 -24.74 -22.15 -28.45
N ALA A 243 -25.22 -21.11 -29.12
CA ALA A 243 -26.62 -20.71 -29.08
C ALA A 243 -27.48 -21.73 -29.86
N VAL A 244 -28.49 -22.31 -29.19
CA VAL A 244 -29.44 -23.25 -29.77
C VAL A 244 -30.54 -22.44 -30.47
N LYS A 245 -30.56 -22.48 -31.80
CA LYS A 245 -31.60 -21.84 -32.62
C LYS A 245 -32.83 -22.73 -32.82
N GLU A 246 -32.67 -24.05 -32.75
CA GLU A 246 -33.71 -25.05 -33.02
C GLU A 246 -33.62 -26.24 -32.05
N GLN A 247 -34.73 -26.95 -31.80
CA GLN A 247 -34.80 -28.03 -30.80
C GLN A 247 -33.84 -29.22 -31.06
N ARG A 248 -33.37 -29.42 -32.29
CA ARG A 248 -32.42 -30.50 -32.67
C ARG A 248 -30.98 -30.03 -32.90
N PHE A 249 -30.63 -28.81 -32.47
CA PHE A 249 -29.30 -28.24 -32.74
C PHE A 249 -28.19 -28.95 -31.92
N SER A 250 -27.29 -29.70 -32.56
CA SER A 250 -26.14 -30.36 -31.92
C SER A 250 -24.83 -29.60 -32.19
N CYS A 251 -23.80 -29.88 -31.38
CA CYS A 251 -22.46 -29.29 -31.55
C CYS A 251 -21.85 -29.51 -32.94
N ASN A 252 -22.25 -30.57 -33.65
CA ASN A 252 -21.77 -30.87 -35.00
C ASN A 252 -22.40 -29.98 -36.08
N HIS A 253 -23.49 -29.28 -35.77
CA HIS A 253 -24.18 -28.40 -36.72
C HIS A 253 -23.62 -26.98 -36.72
N VAL A 254 -22.66 -26.69 -35.85
CA VAL A 254 -22.10 -25.34 -35.68
C VAL A 254 -20.98 -25.13 -36.67
N ARG A 255 -21.22 -24.26 -37.65
CA ARG A 255 -20.18 -23.81 -38.57
C ARG A 255 -19.58 -22.51 -38.06
N PHE A 256 -18.29 -22.56 -37.73
CA PHE A 256 -17.51 -21.38 -37.43
C PHE A 256 -16.76 -20.93 -38.69
N PRO A 257 -16.63 -19.61 -38.95
CA PRO A 257 -15.64 -19.13 -39.90
C PRO A 257 -14.24 -19.54 -39.40
N VAL A 258 -13.32 -19.80 -40.32
CA VAL A 258 -11.99 -20.38 -40.03
C VAL A 258 -11.22 -19.56 -38.99
N SER A 259 -11.41 -18.25 -38.95
CA SER A 259 -10.77 -17.33 -37.99
C SER A 259 -11.32 -17.40 -36.55
N ALA A 260 -12.52 -17.97 -36.35
CA ALA A 260 -13.20 -18.00 -35.06
C ALA A 260 -13.57 -19.41 -34.59
N ASN A 261 -13.00 -20.45 -35.22
CA ASN A 261 -13.29 -21.83 -34.86
C ASN A 261 -12.58 -22.20 -33.54
N PRO A 262 -13.33 -22.50 -32.46
CA PRO A 262 -12.73 -22.86 -31.16
C PRO A 262 -12.00 -24.21 -31.19
N CYS A 263 -12.21 -25.03 -32.23
CA CYS A 263 -11.65 -26.37 -32.36
C CYS A 263 -10.41 -26.46 -33.26
N THR A 264 -10.04 -25.38 -33.96
CA THR A 264 -8.74 -25.20 -34.62
C THR A 264 -7.76 -24.52 -33.68
#